data_AF-Q2HS06-F1
#
_entry.id   AF-Q2HS06-F1
#
_cell.length_a   1.000
_cell.length_b   1.000
_cell.length_c   1.000
_cell.angle_alpha   90.00
_cell.angle_beta   90.00
_cell.angle_gamma   90.00
#
_symmetry.space_group_name_H-M   'P 1'
#
loop_
_entity.id
_entity.type
_entity.pdbx_description
1 polymer ?
#
loop_
_entity_poly.entity_id
_entity_poly.type
_entity_poly.pdbx_seq_one_letter_code
_entity_poly.pdbx_strand_id
1 'polypeptide(L)' 'MLVGVNVADSLLVEAVVVLCCKIGQIMFVYFSLPIDGNPRRLSFWQSLLDHIRQKLSKWG' A
#
# COMPACT_ATOMS: atom_id res chain seq x y z
N MET A 1 -12.29 -3.51 11.76
CA MET A 1 -11.75 -4.70 11.09
C MET A 1 -11.19 -4.26 9.75
N LEU A 2 -9.91 -4.46 9.47
CA LEU A 2 -9.29 -4.12 8.19
C LEU A 2 -9.43 -5.30 7.24
N VAL A 3 -10.13 -5.11 6.13
CA VAL A 3 -10.40 -6.13 5.10
C VAL A 3 -10.13 -5.47 3.74
N GLY A 4 -9.56 -6.20 2.79
CA GLY A 4 -9.37 -5.71 1.42
C GLY A 4 -7.93 -5.56 0.93
N VAL A 5 -6.95 -6.14 1.62
CA VAL A 5 -5.58 -6.25 1.08
C VAL A 5 -5.58 -7.36 0.01
N ASN A 6 -5.18 -7.02 -1.22
CA ASN A 6 -5.09 -7.97 -2.35
C ASN A 6 -6.43 -8.67 -2.70
N VAL A 7 -7.55 -7.97 -2.55
CA VAL A 7 -8.88 -8.44 -2.95
C VAL A 7 -9.30 -7.69 -4.22
N ALA A 8 -9.95 -8.38 -5.16
CA ALA A 8 -10.46 -7.74 -6.37
C ALA A 8 -11.50 -6.66 -6.03
N ASP A 9 -11.44 -5.51 -6.72
CA ASP A 9 -12.36 -4.38 -6.48
C ASP A 9 -13.84 -4.78 -6.59
N SER A 10 -14.17 -5.72 -7.49
CA SER A 10 -15.54 -6.23 -7.65
C SER A 10 -16.09 -6.89 -6.37
N LEU A 11 -15.25 -7.64 -5.67
CA LEU A 11 -15.63 -8.30 -4.40
C LEU A 11 -15.75 -7.29 -3.26
N LEU A 12 -14.91 -6.24 -3.27
CA LEU A 12 -15.03 -5.16 -2.29
C LEU A 12 -16.35 -4.41 -2.45
N VAL A 13 -16.75 -4.11 -3.69
CA VAL A 13 -18.03 -3.44 -3.98
C VAL A 13 -19.22 -4.30 -3.52
N GLU A 14 -19.21 -5.61 -3.80
CA GLU A 14 -20.27 -6.52 -3.33
C GLU A 14 -20.34 -6.59 -1.80
N ALA A 15 -19.18 -6.73 -1.14
CA ALA A 15 -19.12 -6.80 0.32
C ALA A 15 -19.63 -5.52 0.99
N VAL A 16 -19.39 -4.36 0.39
CA VAL A 16 -19.83 -3.06 0.91
C VAL A 16 -21.34 -2.92 0.87
N VAL A 17 -22.00 -3.43 -0.17
CA VAL A 17 -23.46 -3.47 -0.28
C VAL A 17 -24.05 -4.40 0.78
N VAL A 18 -23.47 -5.59 0.97
CA VAL A 18 -23.94 -6.57 1.98
C VAL A 18 -23.78 -6.03 3.40
N LEU A 19 -22.67 -5.34 3.68
CA LEU A 19 -22.35 -4.83 5.00
C LEU A 19 -22.92 -3.43 5.26
N CYS A 20 -23.61 -2.81 4.29
CA CYS A 20 -24.11 -1.43 4.35
C CYS A 20 -23.05 -0.42 4.85
N CYS A 21 -21.80 -0.60 4.44
CA CYS A 21 -20.68 0.23 4.89
C CYS A 21 -20.16 1.15 3.76
N LYS A 22 -19.10 1.92 4.03
CA LYS A 22 -18.38 2.69 3.00
C LYS A 22 -16.96 2.17 2.91
N ILE A 23 -16.42 2.15 1.69
CA ILE A 23 -15.00 1.83 1.47
C ILE A 23 -14.17 3.01 1.98
N GLY A 24 -13.43 2.79 3.06
CA GLY A 24 -12.36 3.69 3.49
C GLY A 24 -11.03 3.18 2.98
N GLN A 25 -10.34 3.96 2.14
CA GLN A 25 -8.97 3.64 1.75
C GLN A 25 -8.00 4.26 2.76
N ILE A 26 -7.32 3.40 3.52
CA ILE A 26 -6.19 3.81 4.36
C ILE A 26 -4.94 3.48 3.54
N MET A 27 -4.17 4.50 3.17
CA MET A 27 -2.87 4.29 2.54
C MET A 27 -1.91 3.70 3.59
N PHE A 28 -1.82 2.37 3.63
CA PHE A 28 -0.79 1.73 4.44
C PHE A 28 0.56 1.91 3.75
N VAL A 29 1.34 2.84 4.28
CA VAL A 29 2.74 3.00 3.89
C VAL A 29 3.58 2.20 4.88
N TYR A 30 4.03 1.01 4.46
CA TYR A 30 5.00 0.24 5.23
C TYR A 30 6.38 0.51 4.65
N PHE A 31 7.27 1.10 5.44
CA PHE A 31 8.66 1.32 5.02
C PHE A 31 8.80 2.18 3.75
N SER A 32 8.00 3.26 3.65
CA SER A 32 7.92 4.16 2.47
C SER A 32 7.31 3.54 1.21
N LEU A 33 6.78 2.33 1.32
CA LEU A 33 6.14 1.63 0.21
C LEU A 33 4.64 1.50 0.46
N PRO A 34 3.78 1.84 -0.51
CA PRO A 34 2.37 1.51 -0.41
C PRO A 34 2.21 -0.01 -0.44
N ILE A 35 1.48 -0.59 0.52
CA ILE A 35 1.29 -2.05 0.63
C ILE A 35 0.66 -2.65 -0.65
N ASP A 36 -0.20 -1.88 -1.32
CA ASP A 36 -0.93 -2.32 -2.53
C ASP A 36 -0.18 -2.03 -3.84
N GLY A 37 1.07 -1.57 -3.78
CA GLY A 37 1.86 -1.34 -4.99
C GLY A 37 2.44 -2.63 -5.56
N ASN A 38 2.66 -2.66 -6.88
CA ASN A 38 3.19 -3.83 -7.57
C ASN A 38 4.71 -3.96 -7.37
N PRO A 39 5.21 -4.97 -6.63
CA PRO A 39 6.65 -5.14 -6.37
C PRO A 39 7.45 -5.54 -7.61
N ARG A 40 6.81 -5.96 -8.72
CA ARG A 40 7.50 -6.28 -9.98
C ARG A 40 7.89 -5.02 -10.75
N ARG A 41 7.31 -3.86 -10.44
CA ARG A 41 7.64 -2.60 -11.13
C ARG A 41 8.87 -1.99 -10.46
N LEU A 42 9.92 -1.73 -11.24
CA LEU A 42 11.15 -1.10 -10.72
C LEU A 42 10.85 0.26 -10.05
N SER A 43 9.91 1.03 -10.60
CA SER A 43 9.47 2.31 -10.06
C SER A 43 8.87 2.22 -8.65
N PHE A 44 8.32 1.05 -8.27
CA PHE A 44 7.78 0.85 -6.91
C PHE A 44 8.88 0.95 -5.86
N TRP A 45 10.08 0.43 -6.16
CA TRP A 45 11.20 0.39 -5.22
C TRP A 45 11.98 1.70 -5.10
N GLN A 46 11.73 2.67 -5.99
CA GLN A 46 12.56 3.86 -6.11
C GLN A 46 12.50 4.74 -4.85
N SER A 47 11.30 4.98 -4.33
CA SER A 47 11.11 5.73 -3.07
C SER A 47 11.74 5.02 -1.87
N LEU A 48 11.79 3.68 -1.86
CA LEU A 48 12.47 2.93 -0.83
C LEU A 48 13.99 3.14 -0.90
N LEU A 49 14.57 2.98 -2.09
CA LEU A 49 16.00 3.12 -2.32
C LEU A 49 16.49 4.51 -1.94
N ASP A 50 15.71 5.54 -2.25
CA ASP A 50 16.00 6.92 -1.85
C ASP A 50 15.98 7.09 -0.33
N HIS A 51 14.99 6.51 0.35
CA HIS A 51 14.95 6.53 1.83
C HIS A 51 16.19 5.86 2.42
N ILE A 52 16.56 4.66 1.95
CA ILE A 52 17.74 3.94 2.44
C ILE A 52 19.01 4.76 2.21
N ARG A 53 19.18 5.35 1.02
CA ARG A 53 20.30 6.24 0.70
C ARG A 53 20.38 7.43 1.66
N GLN A 54 19.25 8.09 1.93
CA GLN A 54 19.17 9.23 2.86
C GLN A 54 19.49 8.85 4.30
N LYS A 55 19.18 7.63 4.72
CA LYS A 55 19.59 7.13 6.03
C LYS A 55 21.08 6.86 6.08
N LEU A 56 21.63 6.17 5.08
CA LEU A 56 23.06 5.85 5.01
C LEU A 56 23.92 7.11 4.89
N SER A 57 23.46 8.15 4.19
CA SER A 57 24.19 9.42 4.08
C SER A 57 24.31 10.19 5.40
N LYS A 58 23.53 9.85 6.43
CA LYS A 58 23.63 10.44 7.77
C LYS A 58 24.63 9.71 8.68
N TRP A 59 25.19 8.59 8.22
CA TRP A 59 26.09 7.75 9.02
C TRP A 59 27.57 8.05 8.76
N GLY A 60 27.89 8.96 7.83
CA GLY A 60 29.24 9.50 7.59
C GLY A 60 29.28 10.97 7.95
#